data_AF-A0A2V2UTP3-F1
#
_entry.id   AF-A0A2V2UTP3-F1
#
_cell.length_a   1.000
_cell.length_b   1.000
_cell.length_c   1.000
_cell.angle_alpha   90.00
_cell.angle_beta   90.00
_cell.angle_gamma   90.00
#
_symmetry.space_group_name_H-M   'P 1'
#
loop_
_entity.id
_entity.type
_entity.pdbx_description
1 polymer ?
#
loop_
_entity_poly.entity_id
_entity_poly.type
_entity_poly.pdbx_seq_one_letter_code
_entity_poly.pdbx_strand_id
1 'polypeptide(L)'
;MPSTRQYPMCARDVGDAVAKDPTIAGLIARRSELLKDPVGNADAIADVDNILHRRGLEVEAARKRRGKPLQPDGLFAFDDVEPDDREVSDYRARRQRQRHARQLHACIIPEGETGEIIDEDAQLSQKPLIASSVVKSDPYFQELGVLRDALVVEGREVNAPAIQCVEEQMRRRMQQLRSDERKAAKAEARREQWLLEQHPYLDGVALAGLPLSKLGLSEDEEFTSSRRNTRCSQRHRRRTPRLWRRRSSV
;
A
#
# COMPACT_ATOMS: atom_id res chain seq x y z
N MET A 1 -21.76 -27.75 7.66
CA MET A 1 -20.57 -26.90 7.80
C MET A 1 -19.34 -27.72 7.52
N PRO A 2 -18.62 -27.45 6.40
CA PRO A 2 -17.17 -27.67 6.43
C PRO A 2 -16.34 -26.59 5.70
N SER A 3 -15.27 -26.18 6.39
CA SER A 3 -13.90 -25.93 5.92
C SER A 3 -13.61 -24.96 4.76
N THR A 4 -13.26 -23.72 5.09
CA THR A 4 -12.46 -22.80 4.26
C THR A 4 -10.96 -22.86 4.63
N ARG A 5 -10.42 -24.04 4.96
CA ARG A 5 -9.02 -24.19 5.39
C ARG A 5 -8.26 -25.23 4.60
N GLN A 6 -8.14 -25.03 3.29
CA GLN A 6 -7.14 -25.79 2.54
C GLN A 6 -6.16 -24.92 1.73
N TYR A 7 -6.51 -23.68 1.35
CA TYR A 7 -5.56 -22.74 0.72
C TYR A 7 -5.90 -21.28 1.03
N PRO A 8 -5.34 -20.67 2.10
CA PRO A 8 -5.63 -19.28 2.48
C PRO A 8 -5.13 -18.22 1.47
N MET A 9 -4.31 -18.61 0.49
CA MET A 9 -3.87 -17.72 -0.61
C MET A 9 -4.82 -17.74 -1.82
N CYS A 10 -5.73 -18.71 -1.90
CA CYS A 10 -6.62 -18.92 -3.06
C CYS A 10 -8.10 -18.64 -2.74
N ALA A 11 -8.44 -18.35 -1.49
CA ALA A 11 -9.77 -17.88 -1.14
C ALA A 11 -9.90 -16.41 -1.57
N ARG A 12 -10.43 -16.16 -2.78
CA ARG A 12 -11.11 -14.88 -3.00
C ARG A 12 -12.28 -14.86 -2.02
N ASP A 13 -12.22 -13.99 -1.02
CA ASP A 13 -13.35 -13.77 -0.13
C ASP A 13 -14.59 -13.51 -0.99
N VAL A 14 -15.54 -14.43 -0.93
CA VAL A 14 -16.82 -14.28 -1.61
C VAL A 14 -17.49 -13.06 -0.98
N GLY A 15 -17.72 -12.01 -1.77
CA GLY A 15 -18.22 -10.74 -1.22
C GLY A 15 -19.54 -10.92 -0.47
N ASP A 16 -19.76 -10.14 0.59
CA ASP A 16 -20.94 -10.24 1.46
C ASP A 16 -22.28 -10.24 0.70
N ALA A 17 -22.35 -9.58 -0.46
CA ALA A 17 -23.54 -9.55 -1.30
C ALA A 17 -23.81 -10.90 -1.98
N VAL A 18 -22.75 -11.59 -2.43
CA VAL A 18 -22.82 -12.92 -3.04
C VAL A 18 -23.16 -13.97 -1.99
N ALA A 19 -22.61 -13.84 -0.78
CA ALA A 19 -22.90 -14.73 0.34
C ALA A 19 -24.36 -14.66 0.82
N LYS A 20 -25.04 -13.53 0.64
CA LYS A 20 -26.44 -13.30 1.07
C LYS A 20 -27.47 -13.55 -0.04
N ASP A 21 -27.06 -13.87 -1.25
CA ASP A 21 -28.00 -14.09 -2.37
C ASP A 21 -28.68 -15.46 -2.24
N PRO A 22 -30.04 -15.50 -2.19
CA PRO A 22 -30.78 -16.75 -1.97
C PRO A 22 -30.70 -17.72 -3.16
N THR A 23 -30.50 -17.19 -4.37
CA THR A 23 -30.38 -18.04 -5.58
C THR A 23 -29.02 -18.75 -5.61
N ILE A 24 -27.95 -18.06 -5.19
CA ILE A 24 -26.62 -18.64 -5.04
C ILE A 24 -26.63 -19.70 -3.93
N ALA A 25 -27.27 -19.43 -2.80
CA ALA A 25 -27.40 -20.41 -1.72
C ALA A 25 -28.14 -21.69 -2.18
N GLY A 26 -29.23 -21.55 -2.95
CA GLY A 26 -29.95 -22.68 -3.52
C GLY A 26 -29.14 -23.50 -4.53
N LEU A 27 -28.33 -22.83 -5.36
CA LEU A 27 -27.44 -23.49 -6.32
C LEU A 27 -26.27 -24.22 -5.63
N ILE A 28 -25.71 -23.67 -4.55
CA ILE A 28 -24.69 -24.35 -3.73
C ILE A 28 -25.27 -25.62 -3.11
N ALA A 29 -26.50 -25.58 -2.59
CA ALA A 29 -27.17 -26.76 -2.05
C ALA A 29 -27.38 -27.84 -3.13
N ARG A 30 -27.90 -27.45 -4.30
CA ARG A 30 -28.07 -28.36 -5.45
C ARG A 30 -26.74 -28.96 -5.92
N ARG A 31 -25.67 -28.16 -5.97
CA ARG A 31 -24.31 -28.65 -6.30
C ARG A 31 -23.82 -29.67 -5.29
N SER A 32 -24.03 -29.42 -3.99
CA SER A 32 -23.62 -30.34 -2.92
C SER A 32 -24.33 -31.69 -2.98
N GLU A 33 -25.56 -31.71 -3.52
CA GLU A 33 -26.30 -32.95 -3.76
C GLU A 33 -25.79 -33.71 -4.98
N LEU A 34 -25.50 -33.02 -6.08
CA LEU A 34 -24.91 -33.63 -7.29
C LEU A 34 -23.50 -34.17 -7.04
N LEU A 35 -22.73 -33.54 -6.15
CA LEU A 35 -21.39 -33.99 -5.77
C LEU A 35 -21.37 -35.32 -4.99
N LYS A 36 -22.53 -35.87 -4.58
CA LYS A 36 -22.61 -37.23 -4.01
C LYS A 36 -22.26 -38.31 -5.03
N ASP A 37 -22.50 -38.05 -6.32
CA ASP A 37 -22.04 -38.88 -7.44
C ASP A 37 -21.47 -37.97 -8.54
N PRO A 38 -20.17 -37.62 -8.46
CA PRO A 38 -19.56 -36.65 -9.36
C PRO A 38 -19.31 -37.19 -10.76
N VAL A 39 -19.23 -38.51 -10.92
CA VAL A 39 -18.96 -39.14 -12.22
C VAL A 39 -20.25 -39.26 -13.02
N GLY A 40 -21.35 -39.67 -12.38
CA GLY A 40 -22.66 -39.75 -13.02
C GLY A 40 -23.31 -38.39 -13.33
N ASN A 41 -22.96 -37.35 -12.57
CA ASN A 41 -23.58 -36.02 -12.68
C ASN A 41 -22.64 -34.94 -13.22
N ALA A 42 -21.56 -35.31 -13.92
CA ALA A 42 -20.52 -34.38 -14.36
C ALA A 42 -21.08 -33.16 -15.14
N ASP A 43 -21.96 -33.40 -16.11
CA ASP A 43 -22.56 -32.34 -16.92
C ASP A 43 -23.49 -31.44 -16.09
N ALA A 44 -24.29 -32.02 -15.21
CA ALA A 44 -25.18 -31.28 -14.32
C ALA A 44 -24.42 -30.42 -13.30
N ILE A 45 -23.25 -30.89 -12.84
CA ILE A 45 -22.37 -30.12 -11.96
C ILE A 45 -21.76 -28.95 -12.73
N ALA A 46 -21.29 -29.18 -13.96
CA ALA A 46 -20.76 -28.12 -14.82
C ALA A 46 -21.81 -27.04 -15.12
N ASP A 47 -23.05 -27.43 -15.39
CA ASP A 47 -24.17 -26.49 -15.60
C ASP A 47 -24.46 -25.65 -14.35
N VAL A 48 -24.52 -26.28 -13.18
CA VAL A 48 -24.72 -25.55 -11.91
C VAL A 48 -23.54 -24.61 -11.63
N ASP A 49 -22.31 -25.01 -11.95
CA ASP A 49 -21.12 -24.17 -11.80
C ASP A 49 -21.11 -22.97 -12.75
N ASN A 50 -21.56 -23.16 -13.99
CA ASN A 50 -21.73 -22.07 -14.95
C ASN A 50 -22.78 -21.05 -14.48
N ILE A 51 -23.90 -21.53 -13.93
CA ILE A 51 -24.96 -20.67 -13.40
C ILE A 51 -24.47 -19.92 -12.15
N LEU A 52 -23.78 -20.61 -11.24
CA LEU A 52 -23.15 -20.00 -10.05
C LEU A 52 -22.17 -18.90 -10.43
N HIS A 53 -21.32 -19.16 -11.44
CA HIS A 53 -20.36 -18.18 -11.92
C HIS A 53 -21.04 -16.94 -12.52
N ARG A 54 -22.02 -17.13 -13.41
CA ARG A 54 -22.78 -16.02 -14.02
C ARG A 54 -23.49 -15.18 -12.97
N ARG A 55 -24.22 -15.82 -12.04
CA ARG A 55 -24.98 -15.12 -10.99
C ARG A 55 -24.06 -14.37 -10.02
N GLY A 56 -22.92 -14.95 -9.67
CA GLY A 56 -21.90 -14.28 -8.84
C GLY A 56 -21.39 -12.98 -9.48
N LEU A 57 -21.15 -12.99 -10.80
CA LEU A 57 -20.75 -11.78 -11.54
C LEU A 57 -21.86 -10.71 -11.56
N GLU A 58 -23.12 -11.11 -11.72
CA GLU A 58 -24.27 -10.18 -11.69
C GLU A 58 -24.41 -9.49 -10.33
N VAL A 59 -24.29 -10.25 -9.23
CA VAL A 59 -24.42 -9.72 -7.87
C VAL A 59 -23.28 -8.74 -7.55
N GLU A 60 -22.04 -9.06 -7.93
CA GLU A 60 -20.92 -8.13 -7.77
C GLU A 60 -21.02 -6.90 -8.67
N ALA A 61 -21.54 -7.05 -9.90
CA ALA A 61 -21.80 -5.91 -10.78
C ALA A 61 -22.90 -5.00 -10.23
N ALA A 62 -23.98 -5.56 -9.67
CA ALA A 62 -25.06 -4.82 -9.03
C ALA A 62 -24.56 -4.06 -7.79
N ARG A 63 -23.69 -4.69 -6.97
CA ARG A 63 -23.02 -4.03 -5.85
C ARG A 63 -22.19 -2.82 -6.32
N LYS A 64 -21.39 -2.96 -7.38
CA LYS A 64 -20.59 -1.86 -7.95
C LYS A 64 -21.44 -0.71 -8.46
N ARG A 65 -22.64 -0.99 -9.01
CA ARG A 65 -23.60 0.05 -9.42
C ARG A 65 -24.19 0.80 -8.24
N ARG A 66 -24.50 0.10 -7.14
CA ARG A 66 -25.02 0.71 -5.89
C ARG A 66 -23.95 1.42 -5.05
N GLY A 67 -22.68 1.05 -5.23
CA GLY A 67 -21.52 1.66 -4.56
C GLY A 67 -20.98 2.92 -5.25
N LYS A 68 -21.60 3.39 -6.34
CA LYS A 68 -21.35 4.73 -6.85
C LYS A 68 -22.06 5.69 -5.89
N PRO A 69 -21.37 6.60 -5.17
CA PRO A 69 -22.08 7.64 -4.45
C PRO A 69 -22.97 8.36 -5.46
N LEU A 70 -24.27 8.52 -5.17
CA LEU A 70 -25.02 9.58 -5.81
C LEU A 70 -24.18 10.84 -5.57
N GLN A 71 -23.77 11.51 -6.64
CA GLN A 71 -23.31 12.89 -6.53
C GLN A 71 -24.38 13.62 -5.70
N PRO A 72 -24.02 14.27 -4.59
CA PRO A 72 -25.02 14.96 -3.79
C PRO A 72 -25.76 15.97 -4.68
N ASP A 73 -27.10 15.88 -4.68
CA ASP A 73 -27.94 16.91 -5.25
C ASP A 73 -27.66 18.22 -4.52
N GLY A 74 -27.02 19.16 -5.21
CA GLY A 74 -26.81 20.53 -4.75
C GLY A 74 -25.46 20.77 -4.08
N LEU A 75 -24.50 21.28 -4.86
CA LEU A 75 -23.88 22.61 -4.73
C LEU A 75 -22.68 22.66 -5.68
N PHE A 76 -22.72 23.58 -6.66
CA PHE A 76 -21.78 23.81 -7.77
C PHE A 76 -21.97 22.95 -9.02
N ALA A 77 -22.98 23.30 -9.83
CA ALA A 77 -22.90 23.07 -11.27
C ALA A 77 -21.82 24.02 -11.83
N PHE A 78 -20.65 23.47 -12.16
CA PHE A 78 -19.57 24.21 -12.84
C PHE A 78 -19.79 24.26 -14.36
N ASP A 79 -20.98 23.90 -14.83
CA ASP A 79 -21.27 23.69 -16.26
C ASP A 79 -21.43 25.00 -17.07
N ASP A 80 -21.32 26.18 -16.44
CA ASP A 80 -21.36 27.48 -17.13
C ASP A 80 -19.97 28.13 -17.32
N VAL A 81 -18.88 27.41 -17.07
CA VAL A 81 -17.54 27.86 -17.50
C VAL A 81 -17.24 27.21 -18.84
N GLU A 82 -17.48 27.95 -19.93
CA GLU A 82 -16.89 27.68 -21.24
C GLU A 82 -15.37 27.51 -21.01
N PRO A 83 -14.81 26.31 -21.17
CA PRO A 83 -13.39 26.11 -21.00
C PRO A 83 -12.68 26.89 -22.12
N ASP A 84 -11.91 27.91 -21.75
CA ASP A 84 -11.07 28.66 -22.67
C ASP A 84 -10.23 27.65 -23.46
N ASP A 85 -10.35 27.63 -24.79
CA ASP A 85 -9.72 26.66 -25.70
C ASP A 85 -8.19 26.54 -25.48
N ARG A 86 -7.58 27.55 -24.86
CA ARG A 86 -6.20 27.54 -24.40
C ARG A 86 -5.89 26.50 -23.31
N GLU A 87 -6.77 26.29 -22.32
CA GLU A 87 -6.53 25.37 -21.20
C GLU A 87 -6.58 23.89 -21.62
N VAL A 88 -7.51 23.53 -22.52
CA VAL A 88 -7.65 22.15 -23.02
C VAL A 88 -6.49 21.77 -23.93
N SER A 89 -6.03 22.72 -24.76
CA SER A 89 -4.82 22.57 -25.58
C SER A 89 -3.58 22.34 -24.71
N ASP A 90 -3.44 23.09 -23.61
CA ASP A 90 -2.31 22.97 -22.69
C ASP A 90 -2.28 21.67 -21.91
N TYR A 91 -3.45 21.13 -21.53
CA TYR A 91 -3.51 19.82 -20.88
C TYR A 91 -3.06 18.68 -21.80
N ARG A 92 -3.53 18.69 -23.06
CA ARG A 92 -3.14 17.68 -24.05
C ARG A 92 -1.65 17.79 -24.38
N ALA A 93 -1.15 19.01 -24.59
CA ALA A 93 0.26 19.29 -24.83
C ALA A 93 1.15 18.90 -23.63
N ARG A 94 0.72 19.18 -22.39
CA ARG A 94 1.44 18.77 -21.17
C ARG A 94 1.53 17.25 -21.04
N ARG A 95 0.42 16.53 -21.26
CA ARG A 95 0.38 15.07 -21.22
C ARG A 95 1.21 14.44 -22.32
N GLN A 96 1.25 15.05 -23.50
CA GLN A 96 2.03 14.58 -24.65
C GLN A 96 3.53 14.83 -24.46
N ARG A 97 3.92 16.00 -23.95
CA ARG A 97 5.30 16.28 -23.50
C ARG A 97 5.79 15.28 -22.45
N GLN A 98 4.92 14.90 -21.51
CA GLN A 98 5.26 13.92 -20.47
C GLN A 98 5.43 12.50 -21.02
N ARG A 99 4.70 12.14 -22.08
CA ARG A 99 4.90 10.88 -22.82
C ARG A 99 6.19 10.92 -23.64
N HIS A 100 6.43 12.00 -24.39
CA HIS A 100 7.66 12.18 -25.16
C HIS A 100 8.90 12.21 -24.27
N ALA A 101 8.87 12.87 -23.11
CA ALA A 101 9.99 12.85 -22.16
C ALA A 101 10.33 11.42 -21.71
N ARG A 102 9.32 10.62 -21.37
CA ARG A 102 9.51 9.20 -21.02
C ARG A 102 10.04 8.37 -22.19
N GLN A 103 9.72 8.76 -23.42
CA GLN A 103 10.15 8.09 -24.65
C GLN A 103 11.57 8.51 -25.07
N LEU A 104 11.96 9.75 -24.84
CA LEU A 104 13.34 10.25 -25.01
C LEU A 104 14.28 9.67 -23.95
N HIS A 105 13.80 9.45 -22.72
CA HIS A 105 14.52 8.68 -21.71
C HIS A 105 14.73 7.19 -22.10
N ALA A 106 14.11 6.72 -23.20
CA ALA A 106 14.28 5.36 -23.71
C ALA A 106 15.18 5.27 -24.96
N CYS A 107 15.55 6.38 -25.59
CA CYS A 107 16.44 6.37 -26.76
C CYS A 107 17.46 7.51 -26.67
N ILE A 108 18.71 7.17 -26.38
CA ILE A 108 19.96 7.60 -27.04
C ILE A 108 21.08 6.92 -26.23
N ILE A 109 21.46 5.71 -26.65
CA ILE A 109 22.86 5.30 -26.54
C ILE A 109 23.45 5.71 -27.89
N PRO A 110 24.42 6.64 -27.94
CA PRO A 110 25.06 6.98 -29.20
C PRO A 110 25.81 5.74 -29.72
N GLU A 111 25.40 5.23 -30.87
CA GLU A 111 26.20 4.28 -31.64
C GLU A 111 27.30 5.06 -32.36
N GLY A 112 28.54 4.86 -31.93
CA GLY A 112 29.69 5.59 -32.50
C GLY A 112 31.00 5.26 -31.81
N GLU A 113 31.51 4.07 -32.12
CA GLU A 113 32.90 3.76 -32.54
C GLU A 113 33.23 2.31 -32.16
N THR A 114 33.35 1.49 -33.19
CA THR A 114 33.82 0.10 -33.15
C THR A 114 35.28 0.08 -32.70
N GLY A 115 35.52 0.21 -31.40
CA GLY A 115 36.71 -0.36 -30.77
C GLY A 115 36.47 -1.84 -30.60
N GLU A 116 37.40 -2.66 -31.08
CA GLU A 116 37.38 -4.12 -30.98
C GLU A 116 36.88 -4.55 -29.59
N ILE A 117 35.74 -5.23 -29.57
CA ILE A 117 35.21 -5.84 -28.35
C ILE A 117 36.11 -7.05 -28.11
N ILE A 118 37.19 -6.82 -27.37
CA ILE A 118 37.90 -7.90 -26.69
C ILE A 118 36.84 -8.54 -25.81
N ASP A 119 36.56 -9.83 -26.03
CA ASP A 119 35.74 -10.66 -25.13
C ASP A 119 36.51 -10.80 -23.79
N GLU A 120 36.60 -9.71 -23.03
CA GLU A 120 36.90 -9.76 -21.61
C GLU A 120 35.57 -9.61 -20.90
N ASP A 121 35.09 -10.77 -20.42
CA ASP A 121 34.07 -11.00 -19.41
C ASP A 121 33.26 -9.77 -19.01
N ALA A 122 31.96 -9.83 -19.24
CA ALA A 122 30.96 -8.91 -18.71
C ALA A 122 31.06 -8.78 -17.18
N GLN A 123 32.00 -7.97 -16.70
CA GLN A 123 32.02 -7.41 -15.37
C GLN A 123 30.90 -6.37 -15.34
N LEU A 124 29.68 -6.90 -15.15
CA LEU A 124 28.58 -6.18 -14.52
C LEU A 124 29.19 -5.31 -13.44
N SER A 125 29.07 -3.98 -13.58
CA SER A 125 29.58 -3.03 -12.61
C SER A 125 29.11 -3.47 -11.22
N GLN A 126 30.02 -4.10 -10.48
CA GLN A 126 29.81 -4.55 -9.12
C GLN A 126 29.81 -3.32 -8.24
N LYS A 127 28.87 -2.39 -8.45
CA LYS A 127 28.58 -1.38 -7.42
C LYS A 127 28.14 -2.19 -6.22
N PRO A 128 28.91 -2.23 -5.12
CA PRO A 128 28.52 -3.02 -3.97
C PRO A 128 27.15 -2.50 -3.56
N LEU A 129 26.14 -3.36 -3.65
CA LEU A 129 24.85 -3.11 -3.03
C LEU A 129 25.16 -2.95 -1.55
N ILE A 130 25.26 -1.71 -1.07
CA ILE A 130 25.45 -1.45 0.36
C ILE A 130 24.19 -2.01 1.02
N ALA A 131 24.31 -3.21 1.58
CA ALA A 131 23.26 -3.83 2.35
C ALA A 131 22.99 -2.91 3.54
N SER A 132 21.74 -2.48 3.72
CA SER A 132 21.36 -1.72 4.90
C SER A 132 21.71 -2.53 6.15
N SER A 133 21.96 -1.86 7.28
CA SER A 133 22.28 -2.55 8.53
C SER A 133 21.23 -3.61 8.88
N VAL A 134 19.96 -3.36 8.58
CA VAL A 134 18.84 -4.28 8.78
C VAL A 134 18.99 -5.57 7.99
N VAL A 135 19.44 -5.50 6.73
CA VAL A 135 19.69 -6.69 5.90
C VAL A 135 20.83 -7.53 6.46
N LYS A 136 21.87 -6.88 7.00
CA LYS A 136 23.01 -7.57 7.62
C LYS A 136 22.64 -8.25 8.94
N SER A 137 21.69 -7.69 9.69
CA SER A 137 21.21 -8.25 10.95
C SER A 137 20.07 -9.27 10.81
N ASP A 138 19.53 -9.48 9.61
CA ASP A 138 18.40 -10.39 9.38
C ASP A 138 18.85 -11.86 9.47
N PRO A 139 18.34 -12.67 10.43
CA PRO A 139 18.78 -14.06 10.62
C PRO A 139 18.54 -14.93 9.40
N TYR A 140 17.38 -14.78 8.75
CA TYR A 140 17.02 -15.57 7.57
C TYR A 140 17.94 -15.27 6.38
N PHE A 141 18.28 -14.00 6.15
CA PHE A 141 19.25 -13.62 5.12
C PHE A 141 20.65 -14.19 5.40
N GLN A 142 21.07 -14.29 6.66
CA GLN A 142 22.33 -14.92 7.05
C GLN A 142 22.34 -16.42 6.77
N GLU A 143 21.25 -17.13 7.12
CA GLU A 143 21.09 -18.56 6.85
C GLU A 143 21.16 -18.88 5.35
N LEU A 144 20.50 -18.07 4.51
CA LEU A 144 20.59 -18.21 3.05
C LEU A 144 22.02 -17.98 2.53
N GLY A 145 22.77 -17.07 3.14
CA GLY A 145 24.18 -16.85 2.83
C GLY A 145 25.03 -18.08 3.12
N VAL A 146 24.85 -18.70 4.29
CA VAL A 146 25.53 -19.94 4.66
C VAL A 146 25.19 -21.08 3.70
N LEU A 147 23.90 -21.22 3.34
CA LEU A 147 23.45 -22.24 2.40
C LEU A 147 24.06 -22.05 1.01
N ARG A 148 24.11 -20.81 0.51
CA ARG A 148 24.78 -20.49 -0.76
C ARG A 148 26.26 -20.87 -0.71
N ASP A 149 26.94 -20.52 0.38
CA ASP A 149 28.37 -20.79 0.54
C ASP A 149 28.66 -22.30 0.60
N ALA A 150 27.80 -23.08 1.27
CA ALA A 150 27.88 -24.54 1.27
C ALA A 150 27.72 -25.13 -0.14
N LEU A 151 26.70 -24.70 -0.89
CA LEU A 151 26.46 -25.15 -2.26
C LEU A 151 27.60 -24.79 -3.21
N VAL A 152 28.21 -23.64 -3.00
CA VAL A 152 29.39 -23.18 -3.76
C VAL A 152 30.61 -24.06 -3.47
N VAL A 153 30.82 -24.44 -2.20
CA VAL A 153 31.91 -25.34 -1.78
C VAL A 153 31.72 -26.75 -2.34
N GLU A 154 30.49 -27.27 -2.34
CA GLU A 154 30.17 -28.59 -2.87
C GLU A 154 30.34 -28.69 -4.41
N GLY A 155 30.26 -27.57 -5.13
CA GLY A 155 30.58 -27.51 -6.55
C GLY A 155 29.69 -26.53 -7.31
N ARG A 156 30.27 -25.42 -7.78
CA ARG A 156 29.53 -24.31 -8.42
C ARG A 156 28.75 -24.74 -9.67
N GLU A 157 29.36 -25.53 -10.54
CA GLU A 157 28.74 -25.89 -11.83
C GLU A 157 27.58 -26.88 -11.65
N VAL A 158 27.77 -27.88 -10.78
CA VAL A 158 26.76 -28.91 -10.48
C VAL A 158 25.58 -28.27 -9.74
N ASN A 159 25.86 -27.37 -8.80
CA ASN A 159 24.85 -26.72 -7.97
C ASN A 159 24.36 -25.38 -8.53
N ALA A 160 24.73 -25.01 -9.76
CA ALA A 160 24.36 -23.73 -10.38
C ALA A 160 22.85 -23.37 -10.24
N PRO A 161 21.88 -24.27 -10.53
CA PRO A 161 20.47 -23.94 -10.38
C PRO A 161 20.06 -23.73 -8.92
N ALA A 162 20.65 -24.49 -7.98
CA ALA A 162 20.37 -24.35 -6.56
C ALA A 162 20.94 -23.03 -6.00
N ILE A 163 22.17 -22.67 -6.40
CA ILE A 163 22.82 -21.41 -6.05
C ILE A 163 21.98 -20.23 -6.55
N GLN A 164 21.56 -20.24 -7.82
CA GLN A 164 20.70 -19.18 -8.38
C GLN A 164 19.37 -19.05 -7.63
N CYS A 165 18.76 -20.18 -7.24
CA CYS A 165 17.53 -20.17 -6.46
C CYS A 165 17.75 -19.50 -5.09
N VAL A 166 18.82 -19.85 -4.38
CA VAL A 166 19.15 -19.25 -3.08
C VAL A 166 19.47 -17.75 -3.23
N GLU A 167 20.22 -17.35 -4.25
CA GLU A 167 20.53 -15.94 -4.52
C GLU A 167 19.27 -15.12 -4.84
N GLU A 168 18.33 -15.69 -5.58
CA GLU A 168 17.05 -15.04 -5.86
C GLU A 168 16.18 -14.94 -4.60
N GLN A 169 16.22 -15.93 -3.70
CA GLN A 169 15.57 -15.83 -2.39
C GLN A 169 16.20 -14.72 -1.53
N MET A 170 17.54 -14.61 -1.52
CA MET A 170 18.25 -13.52 -0.84
C MET A 170 17.85 -12.16 -1.41
N ARG A 171 17.75 -12.03 -2.74
CA ARG A 171 17.30 -10.81 -3.42
C ARG A 171 15.88 -10.41 -3.01
N ARG A 172 14.96 -11.37 -2.98
CA ARG A 172 13.57 -11.15 -2.55
C ARG A 172 13.50 -10.72 -1.10
N ARG A 173 14.24 -11.38 -0.21
CA ARG A 173 14.30 -11.01 1.22
C ARG A 173 14.84 -9.59 1.40
N MET A 174 15.90 -9.23 0.68
CA MET A 174 16.45 -7.87 0.71
C MET A 174 15.41 -6.82 0.26
N GLN A 175 14.64 -7.11 -0.79
CA GLN A 175 13.58 -6.21 -1.25
C GLN A 175 12.44 -6.08 -0.25
N GLN A 176 12.05 -7.18 0.41
CA GLN A 176 11.05 -7.17 1.48
C GLN A 176 11.51 -6.27 2.64
N LEU A 177 12.72 -6.48 3.16
CA LEU A 177 13.26 -5.67 4.26
C LEU A 177 13.28 -4.19 3.92
N ARG A 178 13.72 -3.82 2.71
CA ARG A 178 13.68 -2.43 2.23
C ARG A 178 12.26 -1.87 2.12
N SER A 179 11.30 -2.69 1.70
CA SER A 179 9.89 -2.29 1.65
C SER A 179 9.37 -2.01 3.06
N ASP A 180 9.72 -2.87 4.00
CA ASP A 180 9.24 -2.78 5.37
C ASP A 180 9.91 -1.63 6.14
N GLU A 181 11.20 -1.38 5.94
CA GLU A 181 11.88 -0.15 6.41
C GLU A 181 11.16 1.11 5.91
N ARG A 182 10.82 1.18 4.61
CA ARG A 182 10.10 2.32 4.03
C ARG A 182 8.70 2.47 4.62
N LYS A 183 7.98 1.36 4.83
CA LYS A 183 6.66 1.37 5.46
C LYS A 183 6.74 1.81 6.92
N ALA A 184 7.74 1.34 7.66
CA ALA A 184 7.99 1.72 9.04
C ALA A 184 8.28 3.23 9.15
N ALA A 185 9.20 3.75 8.32
CA ALA A 185 9.49 5.18 8.26
C ALA A 185 8.25 6.02 7.91
N LYS A 186 7.42 5.55 6.97
CA LYS A 186 6.15 6.22 6.63
C LYS A 186 5.13 6.17 7.77
N ALA A 187 5.07 5.06 8.52
CA ALA A 187 4.21 4.93 9.67
C ALA A 187 4.65 5.85 10.82
N GLU A 188 5.96 5.93 11.08
CA GLU A 188 6.52 6.90 12.03
C GLU A 188 6.20 8.33 11.60
N ALA A 189 6.45 8.71 10.35
CA ALA A 189 6.13 10.05 9.85
C ALA A 189 4.63 10.41 10.01
N ARG A 190 3.72 9.45 9.83
CA ARG A 190 2.29 9.67 10.10
C ARG A 190 2.00 9.87 11.59
N ARG A 191 2.67 9.13 12.48
CA ARG A 191 2.54 9.30 13.93
C ARG A 191 3.07 10.66 14.36
N GLU A 192 4.22 11.08 13.82
CA GLU A 192 4.79 12.42 14.02
C GLU A 192 3.80 13.51 13.59
N GLN A 193 3.25 13.40 12.38
CA GLN A 193 2.27 14.35 11.86
C GLN A 193 1.03 14.41 12.75
N TRP A 194 0.50 13.27 13.19
CA TRP A 194 -0.62 13.22 14.10
C TRP A 194 -0.31 13.87 15.46
N LEU A 195 0.90 13.66 16.00
CA LEU A 195 1.35 14.32 17.24
C LEU A 195 1.45 15.84 17.05
N LEU A 196 1.96 16.31 15.92
CA LEU A 196 2.00 17.74 15.57
C LEU A 196 0.59 18.34 15.45
N GLU A 197 -0.34 17.64 14.81
CA GLU A 197 -1.76 18.07 14.74
C GLU A 197 -2.38 18.20 16.14
N GLN A 198 -2.06 17.28 17.04
CA GLN A 198 -2.52 17.34 18.44
C GLN A 198 -1.82 18.42 19.27
N HIS A 199 -0.58 18.76 18.90
CA HIS A 199 0.31 19.68 19.61
C HIS A 199 1.01 20.66 18.64
N PRO A 200 0.26 21.61 18.04
CA PRO A 200 0.83 22.50 17.02
C PRO A 200 1.97 23.40 17.53
N TYR A 201 2.04 23.64 18.83
CA TYR A 201 3.11 24.43 19.47
C TYR A 201 4.45 23.68 19.54
N LEU A 202 4.48 22.40 19.15
CA LEU A 202 5.71 21.62 19.01
C LEU A 202 6.26 21.66 17.58
N ASP A 203 5.59 22.36 16.66
CA ASP A 203 6.10 22.58 15.30
C ASP A 203 7.43 23.35 15.36
N GLY A 204 8.47 22.79 14.74
CA GLY A 204 9.84 23.32 14.80
C GLY A 204 10.64 22.97 16.07
N VAL A 205 10.04 22.30 17.07
CA VAL A 205 10.72 21.86 18.30
C VAL A 205 11.35 20.47 18.08
N ALA A 206 12.32 20.40 17.18
CA ALA A 206 13.16 19.21 17.05
C ALA A 206 14.23 19.23 18.16
N LEU A 207 13.87 18.77 19.37
CA LEU A 207 14.84 18.65 20.47
C LEU A 207 15.86 17.56 20.10
N ALA A 208 17.11 17.98 19.89
CA ALA A 208 18.26 17.10 19.67
C ALA A 208 18.14 16.10 18.50
N GLY A 209 17.34 16.41 17.47
CA GLY A 209 17.13 15.51 16.33
C GLY A 209 16.35 14.23 16.65
N LEU A 210 15.69 14.18 17.82
CA LEU A 210 14.83 13.07 18.19
C LEU A 210 13.39 13.30 17.68
N PRO A 211 12.74 12.28 17.12
CA PRO A 211 11.34 12.37 16.69
C PRO A 211 10.39 12.53 17.89
N LEU A 212 9.28 13.27 17.73
CA LEU A 212 8.31 13.57 18.80
C LEU A 212 7.69 12.30 19.39
N SER A 213 7.53 11.26 18.58
CA SER A 213 7.03 9.95 19.01
C SER A 213 7.94 9.26 20.05
N LYS A 214 9.24 9.58 20.10
CA LYS A 214 10.17 9.03 21.10
C LYS A 214 10.18 9.81 22.42
N LEU A 215 9.53 10.97 22.48
CA LEU A 215 9.48 11.80 23.70
C LEU A 215 8.46 11.30 24.73
N GLY A 216 7.62 10.32 24.41
CA GLY A 216 6.68 9.75 25.38
C GLY A 216 5.63 10.75 25.89
N LEU A 217 5.32 11.81 25.13
CA LEU A 217 4.43 12.90 25.56
C LEU A 217 3.02 12.46 25.98
N SER A 218 2.56 11.30 25.49
CA SER A 218 1.28 10.72 25.89
C SER A 218 1.31 10.03 27.25
N GLU A 219 2.49 9.58 27.68
CA GLU A 219 2.72 8.87 28.94
C GLU A 219 3.14 9.83 30.06
N ASP A 220 3.60 11.03 29.72
CA ASP A 220 3.95 12.09 30.66
C ASP A 220 2.69 12.69 31.33
N GLU A 221 2.53 12.39 32.62
CA GLU A 221 1.42 12.86 33.45
C GLU A 221 1.41 14.39 33.64
N GLU A 222 2.58 15.01 33.76
CA GLU A 222 2.70 16.46 33.97
C GLU A 222 2.33 17.21 32.68
N PHE A 223 2.77 16.69 31.53
CA PHE A 223 2.43 17.24 30.23
C PHE A 223 0.92 17.11 29.94
N THR A 224 0.34 15.95 30.22
CA THR A 224 -1.10 15.71 30.03
C THR A 224 -1.96 16.53 31.00
N SER A 225 -1.53 16.68 32.27
CA SER A 225 -2.20 17.52 33.27
C SER A 225 -2.20 19.00 32.86
N SER A 226 -1.06 19.52 32.42
CA SER A 226 -0.91 20.91 31.94
C SER A 226 -1.82 21.20 30.74
N ARG A 227 -1.98 20.23 29.83
CA ARG A 227 -2.88 20.31 28.67
C ARG A 227 -4.37 20.33 29.05
N ARG A 228 -4.76 19.58 30.09
CA ARG A 228 -6.13 19.63 30.65
C ARG A 228 -6.41 20.97 31.31
N ASN A 229 -5.46 21.48 32.09
CA ASN A 229 -5.60 22.73 32.84
C ASN A 229 -5.70 23.95 31.91
N THR A 230 -4.90 24.01 30.84
CA THR A 230 -4.96 25.06 29.81
C THR A 230 -6.26 25.05 29.02
N ARG A 231 -6.78 23.86 28.63
CA ARG A 231 -8.12 23.73 28.00
C ARG A 231 -9.24 24.20 28.93
N CYS A 232 -9.15 23.90 30.23
CA CYS A 232 -10.12 24.33 31.24
C CYS A 232 -10.11 25.85 31.43
N SER A 233 -8.92 26.45 31.53
CA SER A 233 -8.72 27.90 31.64
C SER A 233 -9.21 28.68 30.41
N GLN A 234 -8.96 28.17 29.20
CA GLN A 234 -9.47 28.79 27.96
C GLN A 234 -11.00 28.74 27.85
N ARG A 235 -11.66 27.66 28.31
CA ARG A 235 -13.13 27.58 28.35
C ARG A 235 -13.75 28.54 29.37
N HIS A 236 -13.11 28.76 30.52
CA HIS A 236 -13.56 29.76 31.49
C HIS A 236 -13.44 31.19 30.96
N ARG A 237 -12.33 31.56 30.31
CA ARG A 237 -12.16 32.89 29.70
C ARG A 237 -13.17 33.20 28.58
N ARG A 238 -13.63 32.20 27.84
CA ARG A 238 -14.68 32.37 26.81
C ARG A 238 -16.11 32.46 27.39
N ARG A 239 -16.32 32.00 28.63
CA ARG A 239 -17.63 32.03 29.30
C ARG A 239 -17.87 33.24 30.20
N THR A 240 -16.84 34.02 30.52
CA THR A 240 -17.00 35.29 31.23
C THR A 240 -17.23 36.41 30.22
N PRO A 241 -18.44 37.00 30.12
CA PRO A 241 -18.61 38.23 29.36
C PRO A 241 -17.74 39.30 30.02
N ARG A 242 -17.04 40.12 29.22
CA ARG A 242 -16.35 41.32 29.69
C ARG A 242 -17.38 42.34 30.20
N LEU A 243 -17.95 42.11 31.37
CA LEU A 243 -18.50 43.19 32.16
C LEU A 243 -17.32 43.95 32.78
N TRP A 244 -17.48 45.25 32.98
CA TRP A 244 -16.51 46.21 33.52
C TRP A 244 -15.64 46.95 32.50
N ARG A 245 -16.26 47.90 31.79
CA ARG A 245 -15.71 49.26 31.67
C ARG A 245 -16.84 50.28 31.50
N ARG A 246 -17.43 50.73 32.60
CA ARG A 246 -18.08 52.04 32.73
C ARG A 246 -18.12 52.43 34.20
N ARG A 247 -17.34 53.47 34.52
CA ARG A 247 -17.18 54.27 35.76
C ARG A 247 -15.68 54.61 35.79
N SER A 248 -15.22 55.85 35.75
CA SER A 248 -15.84 57.14 36.06
C SER A 248 -15.02 58.23 35.38
N SER A 249 -15.65 59.31 34.93
CA SER A 249 -15.08 60.67 34.95
C SER A 249 -16.28 61.60 34.91
N VAL A 250 -16.60 62.14 36.08
CA VAL A 250 -17.41 63.36 36.25
C VAL A 250 -16.50 64.53 35.94
#